data_AF-A0A0N8R114-F1
#
_entry.id   AF-A0A0N8R114-F1
#
_cell.length_a   1.000
_cell.length_b   1.000
_cell.length_c   1.000
_cell.angle_alpha   90.00
_cell.angle_beta   90.00
_cell.angle_gamma   90.00
#
_symmetry.space_group_name_H-M   'P 1'
#
loop_
_entity.id
_entity.type
_entity.pdbx_description
1 polymer ?
#
loop_
_entity_poly.entity_id
_entity_poly.type
_entity_poly.pdbx_seq_one_letter_code
_entity_poly.pdbx_strand_id
1 'polypeptide(L)'
;MGSTFFEARSFLMSDVDQEQKAQPSPSQSHDDVIAQLKWQGKQIDWLLQWLVKFVANTKVEMGVTLSVGGNLVSGHLISHDDYFDQMAEDISAPFSQFDNGTEASMKEMILSFKPGESSQDTPAFHFIHLKDCRTYSTDGHPICDSRVLWRGRIAAVDGFTIGLIAEKPGAS
;
A
#
# COMPACT_ATOMS: atom_id res chain seq x y z
N MET A 1 -14.26 80.09 -7.44
CA MET A 1 -14.78 78.97 -6.63
C MET A 1 -15.19 77.86 -7.59
N GLY A 2 -14.59 76.68 -7.44
CA GLY A 2 -15.22 75.38 -7.74
C GLY A 2 -15.51 75.00 -9.19
N SER A 3 -14.79 73.99 -9.67
CA SER A 3 -14.97 73.26 -10.92
C SER A 3 -16.15 72.28 -10.91
N THR A 4 -16.39 71.72 -12.10
CA THR A 4 -17.00 70.42 -12.44
C THR A 4 -18.49 70.22 -12.16
N PHE A 5 -19.26 69.92 -13.21
CA PHE A 5 -20.18 68.76 -13.22
C PHE A 5 -20.35 68.22 -14.65
N PHE A 6 -20.16 66.90 -14.75
CA PHE A 6 -20.20 66.03 -15.92
C PHE A 6 -21.66 65.74 -16.32
N GLU A 7 -21.97 65.70 -17.61
CA GLU A 7 -23.30 65.34 -18.12
C GLU A 7 -23.44 63.83 -18.35
N ALA A 8 -24.55 63.29 -17.87
CA ALA A 8 -24.85 61.88 -17.74
C ALA A 8 -25.25 61.22 -19.07
N ARG A 9 -24.75 60.01 -19.33
CA ARG A 9 -25.34 59.08 -20.29
C ARG A 9 -26.02 57.93 -19.58
N SER A 10 -27.29 57.78 -19.96
CA SER A 10 -28.28 56.76 -19.60
C SER A 10 -27.72 55.33 -19.49
N PHE A 11 -28.12 54.66 -18.41
CA PHE A 11 -27.85 53.28 -18.04
C PHE A 11 -28.95 52.38 -18.63
N LEU A 12 -28.60 51.37 -19.44
CA LEU A 12 -29.53 50.28 -19.76
C LEU A 12 -28.79 48.94 -19.83
N MET A 13 -29.13 48.12 -18.83
CA MET A 13 -29.29 46.67 -18.79
C MET A 13 -28.09 45.76 -19.15
N SER A 14 -27.78 44.97 -18.12
CA SER A 14 -26.92 43.82 -18.00
C SER A 14 -27.18 42.70 -19.02
N ASP A 15 -26.14 42.31 -19.76
CA ASP A 15 -25.96 40.94 -20.22
C ASP A 15 -24.96 40.26 -19.27
N VAL A 16 -25.51 39.49 -18.34
CA VAL A 16 -24.77 38.43 -17.65
C VAL A 16 -24.79 37.26 -18.62
N ASP A 17 -23.66 36.98 -19.25
CA ASP A 17 -23.39 35.70 -19.90
C ASP A 17 -23.49 34.60 -18.84
N GLN A 18 -24.69 34.10 -18.65
CA GLN A 18 -24.96 32.92 -17.86
C GLN A 18 -24.61 31.72 -18.73
N GLU A 19 -23.33 31.36 -18.75
CA GLU A 19 -22.91 30.00 -19.11
C GLU A 19 -23.62 29.04 -18.14
N GLN A 20 -24.77 28.56 -18.57
CA GLN A 20 -25.51 27.49 -17.93
C GLN A 20 -24.66 26.23 -18.11
N LYS A 21 -23.68 26.03 -17.23
CA LYS A 21 -22.96 24.76 -17.08
C LYS A 21 -24.03 23.70 -16.83
N ALA A 22 -24.35 22.96 -17.88
CA ALA A 22 -25.22 21.80 -17.79
C ALA A 22 -24.65 20.91 -16.68
N GLN A 23 -25.44 20.69 -15.62
CA GLN A 23 -25.07 19.73 -14.60
C GLN A 23 -24.97 18.36 -15.29
N PRO A 24 -23.84 17.64 -15.17
CA PRO A 24 -23.74 16.32 -15.77
C PRO A 24 -24.78 15.40 -15.13
N SER A 25 -25.47 14.64 -15.98
CA SER A 25 -26.47 13.66 -15.55
C SER A 25 -25.79 12.57 -14.68
N PRO A 26 -26.45 12.10 -13.61
CA PRO A 26 -25.83 11.25 -12.59
C PRO A 26 -25.37 9.86 -13.09
N SER A 27 -25.73 9.46 -14.31
CA SER A 27 -25.30 8.18 -14.90
C SER A 27 -23.93 8.23 -15.59
N GLN A 28 -23.38 9.41 -15.91
CA GLN A 28 -22.07 9.55 -16.57
C GLN A 28 -20.90 9.53 -15.57
N SER A 29 -21.20 9.71 -14.28
CA SER A 29 -20.20 9.87 -13.20
C SER A 29 -19.41 8.60 -12.85
N HIS A 30 -20.04 7.41 -12.88
CA HIS A 30 -19.38 6.20 -12.39
C HIS A 30 -18.34 5.65 -13.37
N ASP A 31 -18.67 5.62 -14.66
CA ASP A 31 -17.77 5.13 -15.69
C ASP A 31 -16.56 6.05 -15.85
N ASP A 32 -16.76 7.36 -15.72
CA ASP A 32 -15.69 8.35 -15.74
C ASP A 32 -14.80 8.25 -14.50
N VAL A 33 -15.37 8.02 -13.30
CA VAL A 33 -14.59 7.79 -12.08
C VAL A 33 -13.80 6.48 -12.15
N ILE A 34 -14.40 5.40 -12.65
CA ILE A 34 -13.72 4.11 -12.85
C ILE A 34 -12.64 4.24 -13.92
N ALA A 35 -12.90 4.96 -15.02
CA ALA A 35 -11.91 5.24 -16.05
C ALA A 35 -10.77 6.12 -15.52
N GLN A 36 -11.06 7.13 -14.70
CA GLN A 36 -10.07 7.96 -14.03
C GLN A 36 -9.18 7.13 -13.09
N LEU A 37 -9.76 6.22 -12.31
CA LEU A 37 -9.04 5.29 -11.44
C LEU A 37 -8.20 4.28 -12.23
N LYS A 38 -8.67 3.86 -13.42
CA LYS A 38 -7.90 3.04 -14.37
C LYS A 38 -6.76 3.82 -15.00
N TRP A 39 -6.98 5.09 -15.34
CA TRP A 39 -6.01 5.97 -16.02
C TRP A 39 -4.94 6.52 -15.07
N GLN A 40 -5.26 6.71 -13.79
CA GLN A 40 -4.32 7.16 -12.76
C GLN A 40 -3.28 6.09 -12.33
N GLY A 41 -3.23 4.93 -12.98
CA GLY A 41 -2.19 3.92 -12.72
C GLY A 41 -2.25 3.24 -11.34
N LYS A 42 -3.20 3.61 -10.48
CA LYS A 42 -3.51 2.92 -9.20
C LYS A 42 -4.25 1.59 -9.41
N GLN A 43 -3.96 0.88 -10.50
CA GLN A 43 -4.44 -0.47 -10.70
C GLN A 43 -3.54 -1.43 -9.93
N ILE A 44 -4.13 -2.48 -9.38
CA ILE A 44 -3.37 -3.55 -8.72
C ILE A 44 -2.54 -4.24 -9.81
N ASP A 45 -1.21 -4.25 -9.66
CA ASP A 45 -0.34 -4.95 -10.59
C ASP A 45 -0.68 -6.45 -10.60
N TRP A 46 -1.12 -6.92 -11.76
CA TRP A 46 -1.63 -8.28 -11.92
C TRP A 46 -0.54 -9.34 -11.74
N LEU A 47 0.70 -9.02 -12.12
CA LEU A 47 1.83 -9.95 -12.06
C LEU A 47 2.31 -10.07 -10.62
N LEU A 48 2.43 -8.96 -9.90
CA LEU A 48 2.75 -8.96 -8.48
C LEU A 48 1.67 -9.67 -7.67
N GLN A 49 0.40 -9.43 -7.98
CA GLN A 49 -0.70 -10.18 -7.36
C GLN A 49 -0.63 -11.68 -7.65
N TRP A 50 -0.26 -12.06 -8.88
CA TRP A 50 -0.05 -13.46 -9.23
C TRP A 50 1.12 -14.09 -8.47
N LEU A 51 2.24 -13.38 -8.29
CA LEU A 51 3.38 -13.85 -7.50
C LEU A 51 3.00 -14.10 -6.04
N VAL A 52 2.24 -13.18 -5.43
CA VAL A 52 1.73 -13.34 -4.06
C VAL A 52 0.84 -14.58 -3.95
N LYS A 53 -0.06 -14.80 -4.93
CA LYS A 53 -0.90 -16.02 -5.00
C LYS A 53 -0.07 -17.29 -5.15
N PHE A 54 0.94 -17.25 -6.02
CA PHE A 54 1.81 -18.37 -6.29
C PHE A 54 2.55 -18.82 -5.03
N VAL A 55 3.16 -17.88 -4.30
CA VAL A 55 3.84 -18.16 -3.02
C VAL A 55 2.86 -18.64 -1.95
N ALA A 56 1.66 -18.05 -1.86
CA ALA A 56 0.66 -18.47 -0.88
C ALA A 56 0.23 -19.95 -1.05
N ASN A 57 0.08 -20.40 -2.30
CA ASN A 57 -0.38 -21.75 -2.64
C ASN A 57 0.75 -22.80 -2.61
N THR A 58 1.97 -22.43 -2.97
CA THR A 58 3.10 -23.37 -3.09
C THR A 58 4.00 -23.38 -1.86
N LYS A 59 3.90 -22.38 -0.98
CA LYS A 59 4.77 -22.15 0.19
C LYS A 59 6.25 -21.99 -0.16
N VAL A 60 6.57 -21.69 -1.42
CA VAL A 60 7.95 -21.36 -1.82
C VAL A 60 8.28 -19.92 -1.41
N GLU A 61 9.53 -19.69 -1.05
CA GLU A 61 10.02 -18.35 -0.73
C GLU A 61 10.70 -17.73 -1.95
N MET A 62 10.47 -16.44 -2.18
CA MET A 62 11.03 -15.74 -3.34
C MET A 62 11.65 -14.41 -2.94
N GLY A 63 12.95 -14.23 -3.22
CA GLY A 63 13.59 -12.93 -3.05
C GLY A 63 12.95 -11.88 -3.97
N VAL A 64 12.53 -10.75 -3.40
CA VAL A 64 11.95 -9.63 -4.12
C VAL A 64 12.43 -8.30 -3.54
N THR A 65 12.55 -7.31 -4.41
CA THR A 65 12.78 -5.92 -4.02
C THR A 65 11.67 -5.05 -4.57
N LEU A 66 11.03 -4.26 -3.70
CA LEU A 66 9.88 -3.42 -4.01
C LEU A 66 10.29 -1.95 -3.93
N SER A 67 9.83 -1.14 -4.87
CA SER A 67 9.85 0.32 -4.77
C SER A 67 8.52 0.80 -4.20
N VAL A 68 8.53 1.49 -3.07
CA VAL A 68 7.33 1.97 -2.37
C VAL A 68 7.58 3.37 -1.84
N GLY A 69 6.94 4.38 -2.45
CA GLY A 69 6.98 5.77 -1.96
C GLY A 69 8.39 6.34 -1.90
N GLY A 70 9.26 5.96 -2.85
CA GLY A 70 10.67 6.38 -2.92
C GLY A 70 11.65 5.56 -2.08
N ASN A 71 11.18 4.61 -1.27
CA ASN A 71 12.03 3.67 -0.54
C ASN A 71 12.12 2.33 -1.27
N LEU A 72 13.22 1.59 -1.05
CA LEU A 72 13.36 0.21 -1.49
C LEU A 72 13.15 -0.74 -0.32
N VAL A 73 12.30 -1.76 -0.49
CA VAL A 73 12.09 -2.82 0.49
C VAL A 73 12.54 -4.13 -0.13
N SER A 74 13.60 -4.73 0.41
CA SER A 74 14.17 -5.98 -0.11
C SER A 74 14.01 -7.09 0.92
N GLY A 75 13.49 -8.25 0.52
CA GLY A 75 13.24 -9.38 1.41
C GLY A 75 12.68 -10.60 0.68
N HIS A 76 12.27 -11.62 1.43
CA HIS A 76 11.69 -12.84 0.88
C HIS A 76 10.17 -12.78 0.94
N LEU A 77 9.52 -12.87 -0.21
CA LEU A 77 8.09 -13.08 -0.34
C LEU A 77 7.71 -14.44 0.24
N ILE A 78 6.79 -14.42 1.20
CA ILE A 78 6.30 -15.60 1.93
C ILE A 78 4.78 -15.67 1.90
N SER A 79 4.23 -16.83 2.27
CA SER A 79 2.78 -16.99 2.35
C SER A 79 2.20 -16.16 3.50
N HIS A 80 0.89 -15.87 3.45
CA HIS A 80 0.23 -15.22 4.57
C HIS A 80 0.33 -16.06 5.84
N ASP A 81 0.33 -17.39 5.73
CA ASP A 81 0.42 -18.28 6.87
C ASP A 81 1.77 -18.12 7.57
N ASP A 82 2.86 -18.21 6.81
CA ASP A 82 4.22 -18.05 7.36
C ASP A 82 4.40 -16.68 7.99
N TYR A 83 3.78 -15.64 7.42
CA TYR A 83 3.84 -14.29 7.97
C TYR A 83 3.16 -14.19 9.34
N PHE A 84 1.93 -14.70 9.46
CA PHE A 84 1.19 -14.66 10.73
C PHE A 84 1.81 -15.58 11.78
N ASP A 85 2.36 -16.72 11.37
CA ASP A 85 3.02 -17.66 12.26
C ASP A 85 4.31 -17.05 12.82
N GLN A 86 5.14 -16.40 11.98
CA GLN A 86 6.33 -15.67 12.43
C GLN A 86 5.97 -14.44 13.28
N MET A 87 4.93 -13.69 12.90
CA MET A 87 4.47 -12.53 13.68
C MET A 87 4.00 -12.94 15.07
N ALA A 88 3.31 -14.09 15.19
CA ALA A 88 2.89 -14.63 16.47
C ALA A 88 4.10 -15.04 17.33
N GLU A 89 5.12 -15.65 16.72
CA GLU A 89 6.39 -15.97 17.40
C GLU A 89 7.08 -14.69 17.91
N ASP A 90 7.31 -13.72 17.03
CA ASP A 90 8.08 -12.50 17.35
C ASP A 90 7.43 -11.68 18.48
N ILE A 91 6.10 -11.56 18.47
CA ILE A 91 5.36 -10.79 19.47
C ILE A 91 5.21 -11.57 20.79
N SER A 92 5.12 -12.90 20.73
CA SER A 92 4.97 -13.74 21.94
C SER A 92 6.31 -14.01 22.64
N ALA A 93 7.43 -14.01 21.91
CA ALA A 93 8.76 -14.33 22.44
C ALA A 93 9.15 -13.56 23.72
N PRO A 94 8.88 -12.24 23.88
CA PRO A 94 9.17 -11.53 25.12
C PRO A 94 8.39 -12.04 26.35
N PHE A 95 7.31 -12.80 26.17
CA PHE A 95 6.50 -13.36 27.25
C PHE A 95 7.02 -14.72 27.75
N SER A 96 8.01 -15.31 27.09
CA SER A 96 8.68 -16.55 27.54
C SER A 96 9.34 -16.40 28.93
N GLN A 97 9.62 -15.17 29.36
CA GLN A 97 10.12 -14.86 30.70
C GLN A 97 9.09 -15.15 31.82
N PHE A 98 7.80 -15.33 31.47
CA PHE A 98 6.75 -15.63 32.43
C PHE A 98 6.45 -17.14 32.45
N ASP A 99 6.76 -17.80 33.56
CA ASP A 99 6.57 -19.25 33.74
C ASP A 99 5.12 -19.65 34.07
N ASN A 100 4.16 -19.15 33.29
CA ASN A 100 2.72 -19.34 33.52
C ASN A 100 1.94 -19.61 32.22
N GLY A 101 2.62 -19.88 31.10
CA GLY A 101 1.97 -20.11 29.80
C GLY A 101 1.45 -18.83 29.13
N THR A 102 1.88 -17.64 29.56
CA THR A 102 1.48 -16.38 28.91
C THR A 102 1.94 -16.33 27.45
N GLU A 103 3.15 -16.80 27.14
CA GLU A 103 3.66 -16.89 25.76
C GLU A 103 2.70 -17.67 24.84
N ALA A 104 2.33 -18.90 25.23
CA ALA A 104 1.41 -19.72 24.45
C ALA A 104 0.05 -19.04 24.27
N SER A 105 -0.47 -18.41 25.33
CA SER A 105 -1.74 -17.68 25.27
C SER A 105 -1.69 -16.49 24.31
N MET A 106 -0.58 -15.75 24.30
CA MET A 106 -0.36 -14.63 23.37
C MET A 106 -0.20 -15.10 21.92
N LYS A 107 0.53 -16.20 21.71
CA LYS A 107 0.70 -16.80 20.39
C LYS A 107 -0.64 -17.23 19.79
N GLU A 108 -1.45 -17.96 20.54
CA GLU A 108 -2.81 -18.37 20.12
C GLU A 108 -3.72 -17.17 19.85
N MET A 109 -3.63 -16.12 20.68
CA MET A 109 -4.38 -14.88 20.45
C MET A 109 -4.02 -14.25 19.10
N ILE A 110 -2.74 -14.20 18.74
CA ILE A 110 -2.31 -13.60 17.46
C ILE A 110 -2.74 -14.47 16.27
N LEU A 111 -2.59 -15.78 16.39
CA LEU A 111 -3.02 -16.73 15.35
C LEU A 111 -4.53 -16.70 15.11
N SER A 112 -5.33 -16.32 16.11
CA SER A 112 -6.78 -16.14 15.93
C SER A 112 -7.16 -15.03 14.93
N PHE A 113 -6.25 -14.09 14.64
CA PHE A 113 -6.46 -13.05 13.62
C PHE A 113 -6.14 -13.52 12.20
N LYS A 114 -5.60 -14.73 12.03
CA LYS A 114 -5.30 -15.33 10.72
C LYS A 114 -6.60 -15.50 9.93
N PRO A 115 -6.75 -14.88 8.76
CA PRO A 115 -7.93 -15.07 7.93
C PRO A 115 -8.10 -16.55 7.57
N GLY A 116 -9.29 -17.11 7.76
CA GLY A 116 -9.56 -18.51 7.40
C GLY A 116 -9.58 -18.73 5.88
N GLU A 117 -9.18 -19.93 5.43
CA GLU A 117 -9.14 -20.34 4.02
C GLU A 117 -10.52 -20.32 3.32
N SER A 118 -11.62 -20.29 4.08
CA SER A 118 -12.97 -20.55 3.59
C SER A 118 -13.71 -19.35 3.00
N SER A 119 -13.10 -18.17 2.89
CA SER A 119 -13.76 -17.07 2.19
C SER A 119 -13.49 -17.18 0.70
N GLN A 120 -14.48 -17.67 -0.05
CA GLN A 120 -14.55 -17.46 -1.51
C GLN A 120 -14.47 -15.96 -1.87
N ASP A 121 -14.69 -15.09 -0.87
CA ASP A 121 -14.49 -13.64 -0.86
C ASP A 121 -13.25 -13.18 -0.05
N THR A 122 -12.19 -14.00 0.08
CA THR A 122 -10.96 -13.55 0.77
C THR A 122 -10.53 -12.27 0.06
N PRO A 123 -10.53 -11.09 0.71
CA PRO A 123 -10.26 -9.82 0.05
C PRO A 123 -8.96 -10.00 -0.68
N ALA A 124 -9.07 -10.01 -2.01
CA ALA A 124 -8.10 -10.63 -2.93
C ALA A 124 -6.69 -10.27 -2.50
N PHE A 125 -5.71 -11.16 -2.62
CA PHE A 125 -4.29 -10.91 -2.34
C PHE A 125 -3.88 -9.47 -2.66
N HIS A 126 -4.06 -8.57 -1.69
CA HIS A 126 -3.94 -7.10 -1.80
C HIS A 126 -2.76 -6.64 -0.96
N PHE A 127 -2.26 -7.53 -0.11
CA PHE A 127 -1.12 -7.34 0.73
C PHE A 127 -0.01 -8.30 0.33
N ILE A 128 1.20 -7.76 0.38
CA ILE A 128 2.44 -8.47 0.20
C ILE A 128 3.00 -8.71 1.61
N HIS A 129 3.49 -9.91 1.85
CA HIS A 129 4.11 -10.31 3.11
C HIS A 129 5.54 -10.72 2.82
N LEU A 130 6.49 -10.02 3.42
CA LEU A 130 7.90 -10.33 3.29
C LEU A 130 8.49 -10.65 4.66
N LYS A 131 9.49 -11.53 4.69
CA LYS A 131 10.39 -11.74 5.85
C LYS A 131 11.82 -11.44 5.47
N ASP A 132 12.68 -11.41 6.49
CA ASP A 132 14.10 -11.11 6.34
C ASP A 132 14.34 -9.79 5.61
N CYS A 133 13.48 -8.79 5.89
CA CYS A 133 13.46 -7.57 5.09
C CYS A 133 14.52 -6.57 5.53
N ARG A 134 14.92 -5.73 4.59
CA ARG A 134 15.60 -4.46 4.82
C ARG A 134 14.93 -3.37 4.00
N THR A 135 14.72 -2.23 4.63
CA THR A 135 14.18 -1.03 3.97
C THR A 135 15.30 -0.02 3.82
N TYR A 136 15.51 0.48 2.61
CA TYR A 136 16.53 1.46 2.26
C TYR A 136 15.85 2.78 1.89
N SER A 137 16.33 3.87 2.46
CA SER A 137 15.97 5.21 1.97
C SER A 137 16.91 5.65 0.86
N THR A 138 16.70 6.84 0.31
CA THR A 138 17.48 7.42 -0.79
C THR A 138 18.95 7.67 -0.44
N ASP A 139 19.30 7.69 0.84
CA ASP A 139 20.67 7.80 1.35
C ASP A 139 21.41 6.45 1.41
N GLY A 140 20.73 5.34 1.10
CA GLY A 140 21.29 3.99 1.07
C GLY A 140 21.45 3.34 2.44
N HIS A 141 21.06 4.00 3.53
CA HIS A 141 21.10 3.42 4.87
C HIS A 141 19.82 2.62 5.17
N PRO A 142 19.94 1.45 5.84
CA PRO A 142 18.78 0.70 6.26
C PRO A 142 18.02 1.43 7.38
N ILE A 143 16.69 1.54 7.24
CA ILE A 143 15.80 2.21 8.20
C ILE A 143 15.51 1.30 9.41
N CYS A 144 15.47 -0.01 9.18
CA CYS A 144 15.20 -1.02 10.20
C CYS A 144 16.36 -2.00 10.28
N ASP A 145 16.51 -2.64 11.43
CA ASP A 145 17.43 -3.77 11.60
C ASP A 145 17.12 -4.89 10.59
N SER A 146 18.12 -5.74 10.35
CA SER A 146 17.92 -6.94 9.54
C SER A 146 16.88 -7.85 10.21
N ARG A 147 16.14 -8.60 9.39
CA ARG A 147 15.19 -9.65 9.83
C ARG A 147 13.83 -9.17 10.31
N VAL A 148 13.37 -8.01 9.82
CA VAL A 148 12.01 -7.57 10.10
C VAL A 148 10.99 -8.18 9.13
N LEU A 149 9.80 -8.47 9.65
CA LEU A 149 8.62 -8.72 8.84
C LEU A 149 8.16 -7.41 8.19
N TRP A 150 7.73 -7.48 6.92
CA TRP A 150 7.15 -6.34 6.22
C TRP A 150 5.83 -6.72 5.59
N ARG A 151 4.83 -5.85 5.77
CA ARG A 151 3.50 -5.98 5.16
C ARG A 151 3.12 -4.68 4.45
N GLY A 152 2.87 -4.76 3.15
CA GLY A 152 2.50 -3.59 2.34
C GLY A 152 1.37 -3.87 1.36
N ARG A 153 0.70 -2.82 0.90
CA ARG A 153 -0.38 -2.93 -0.10
C ARG A 153 0.22 -3.08 -1.50
N ILE A 154 -0.27 -4.03 -2.30
CA ILE A 154 0.13 -4.18 -3.72
C ILE A 154 -0.10 -2.88 -4.48
N ALA A 155 -1.25 -2.23 -4.25
CA ALA A 155 -1.60 -0.95 -4.89
C ALA A 155 -0.73 0.26 -4.46
N ALA A 156 0.24 0.06 -3.55
CA ALA A 156 1.21 1.07 -3.15
C ALA A 156 2.62 0.78 -3.71
N VAL A 157 2.79 -0.30 -4.46
CA VAL A 157 4.07 -0.65 -5.08
C VAL A 157 4.20 0.09 -6.41
N ASP A 158 5.25 0.91 -6.51
CA ASP A 158 5.58 1.66 -7.72
C ASP A 158 6.29 0.77 -8.76
N GLY A 159 6.96 -0.30 -8.31
CA GLY A 159 7.63 -1.30 -9.15
C GLY A 159 8.31 -2.39 -8.31
N PHE A 160 8.73 -3.49 -8.96
CA PHE A 160 9.42 -4.58 -8.28
C PHE A 160 10.54 -5.21 -9.12
N THR A 161 11.47 -5.87 -8.46
CA THR A 161 12.54 -6.71 -9.04
C THR A 161 12.51 -8.08 -8.39
N ILE A 162 12.63 -9.14 -9.19
CA ILE A 162 12.87 -10.49 -8.66
C ILE A 162 14.34 -10.59 -8.27
N GLY A 163 14.60 -10.81 -6.99
CA GLY A 163 15.92 -10.79 -6.38
C GLY A 163 16.04 -9.82 -5.20
N LEU A 164 17.11 -10.03 -4.43
CA LEU A 164 17.46 -9.20 -3.28
C LEU A 164 18.48 -8.13 -3.69
N ILE A 165 18.50 -7.01 -2.96
CA ILE A 165 19.56 -6.01 -3.09
C ILE A 165 20.89 -6.67 -2.71
N ALA A 166 21.88 -6.56 -3.60
CA ALA A 166 23.21 -7.06 -3.34
C ALA A 166 23.82 -6.31 -2.15
N GLU A 167 24.25 -7.04 -1.13
CA GLU A 167 25.12 -6.48 -0.11
C GLU A 167 26.47 -6.16 -0.73
N LYS A 168 27.00 -4.97 -0.46
CA LYS A 168 28.39 -4.66 -0.80
C LYS A 168 29.29 -5.51 0.12
N PRO A 169 30.12 -6.40 -0.42
CA PRO A 169 31.01 -7.20 0.42
C PRO A 169 31.96 -6.27 1.21
N GLY A 170 31.94 -6.40 2.54
CA GLY A 170 32.87 -5.69 3.45
C GLY A 170 32.29 -4.59 4.33
N ALA A 171 30.96 -4.44 4.43
CA ALA A 171 30.33 -3.60 5.45
C ALA A 171 29.70 -4.50 6.54
N SER A 172 30.44 -4.74 7.61
CA SER A 172 29.98 -5.36 8.86
C SER A 172 30.60 -4.61 10.02
#